data_AF-A0AAU2M1L5-F1
#
_entry.id   AF-A0AAU2M1L5-F1
#
_cell.length_a   1.000
_cell.length_b   1.000
_cell.length_c   1.000
_cell.angle_alpha   90.00
_cell.angle_beta   90.00
_cell.angle_gamma   90.00
#
_symmetry.space_group_name_H-M   'P 1'
#
loop_
_entity.id
_entity.type
_entity.pdbx_description
1 polymer ?
#
loop_
_entity_poly.entity_id
_entity_poly.type
_entity_poly.pdbx_seq_one_letter_code
_entity_poly.pdbx_strand_id
1 'polypeptide(L)'
;MSVALLVLAGAVAWQVLSISRADYPAVRAVEALSVTTPLFLLLFAAAYYILAQDDPANFSSHTLTRTDTLYFTVSTFTTVGFGDITATSEAAHLIVTVQILLDLLVLGLGFRLFFGAVRTGQGRLPDTATDAPS
;
A
#
# COMPACT_ATOMS: atom_id res chain seq x y z
N MET A 1 1.37 19.12 -15.12
CA MET A 1 1.31 17.80 -15.81
C MET A 1 2.68 17.18 -16.04
N SER A 2 3.64 17.85 -16.69
CA SER A 2 4.97 17.24 -17.00
C SER A 2 5.79 16.88 -15.76
N VAL A 3 5.69 17.66 -14.68
CA VAL A 3 6.37 17.39 -13.40
C VAL A 3 5.80 16.13 -12.72
N ALA A 4 4.48 15.93 -12.78
CA ALA A 4 3.82 14.76 -12.22
C ALA A 4 4.20 13.47 -12.97
N LEU A 5 4.34 13.53 -14.29
CA LEU A 5 4.81 12.39 -15.11
C LEU A 5 6.27 12.03 -14.81
N LEU A 6 7.12 13.03 -14.57
CA LEU A 6 8.53 12.81 -14.20
C LEU A 6 8.67 12.22 -12.79
N VAL A 7 7.85 12.69 -11.84
CA VAL A 7 7.78 12.13 -10.48
C VAL A 7 7.27 10.68 -10.52
N LEU A 8 6.25 10.39 -11.35
CA LEU A 8 5.72 9.05 -11.56
C LEU A 8 6.77 8.11 -12.18
N ALA A 9 7.44 8.53 -13.26
CA ALA A 9 8.48 7.73 -13.91
C ALA A 9 9.66 7.46 -12.97
N GLY A 10 10.06 8.46 -12.17
CA GLY A 10 11.10 8.32 -11.15
C GLY A 10 10.70 7.37 -10.02
N ALA A 11 9.46 7.46 -9.53
CA ALA A 11 8.95 6.57 -8.48
C ALA A 11 8.86 5.12 -8.95
N VAL A 12 8.34 4.89 -10.16
CA VAL A 12 8.25 3.56 -10.78
C VAL A 12 9.63 2.96 -10.98
N ALA A 13 10.59 3.73 -11.51
CA ALA A 13 11.97 3.28 -11.68
C ALA A 13 12.61 2.94 -10.33
N TRP A 14 12.40 3.76 -9.29
CA TRP A 14 12.95 3.52 -7.96
C TRP A 14 12.34 2.28 -7.30
N GLN A 15 11.04 2.04 -7.47
CA GLN A 15 10.36 0.84 -6.96
C GLN A 15 10.87 -0.44 -7.62
N VAL A 16 11.02 -0.45 -8.95
CA VAL A 16 11.56 -1.60 -9.68
C VAL A 16 12.99 -1.91 -9.23
N LEU A 17 13.80 -0.86 -9.03
CA LEU A 17 15.18 -1.00 -8.55
C LEU A 17 15.26 -1.45 -7.08
N SER A 18 14.32 -1.02 -6.24
CA SER A 18 14.29 -1.39 -4.81
C SER A 18 13.86 -2.85 -4.60
N ILE A 19 12.95 -3.37 -5.43
CA ILE A 19 12.46 -4.75 -5.34
C ILE A 19 13.57 -5.75 -5.73
N SER A 20 14.44 -5.38 -6.66
CA SER A 20 15.51 -6.23 -7.17
C SER A 20 16.70 -6.40 -6.21
N ARG A 21 16.72 -5.74 -5.05
CA ARG A 21 17.96 -5.55 -4.25
C ARG A 21 17.96 -6.07 -2.82
N ALA A 22 17.01 -6.91 -2.38
CA ALA A 22 17.02 -7.41 -0.99
C ALA A 22 16.79 -8.93 -0.85
N ASP A 23 17.76 -9.57 -0.19
CA ASP A 23 18.01 -11.02 -0.16
C ASP A 23 17.60 -11.79 1.11
N TYR A 24 17.34 -11.19 2.29
CA TYR A 24 16.92 -11.99 3.48
C TYR A 24 16.00 -11.17 4.45
N PRO A 25 14.65 -11.16 4.27
CA PRO A 25 13.85 -9.99 4.70
C PRO A 25 12.52 -10.24 5.46
N ALA A 26 12.06 -11.47 5.75
CA ALA A 26 10.64 -11.71 6.05
C ALA A 26 10.10 -11.05 7.35
N VAL A 27 10.73 -11.28 8.51
CA VAL A 27 10.22 -10.77 9.81
C VAL A 27 10.37 -9.25 9.92
N ARG A 28 11.52 -8.70 9.55
CA ARG A 28 11.75 -7.25 9.50
C ARG A 28 10.80 -6.54 8.53
N ALA A 29 10.44 -7.19 7.43
CA ALA A 29 9.48 -6.62 6.49
C ALA A 29 8.04 -6.67 7.01
N VAL A 30 7.66 -7.67 7.83
CA VAL A 30 6.36 -7.66 8.51
C VAL A 30 6.28 -6.48 9.47
N GLU A 31 7.30 -6.29 10.31
CA GLU A 31 7.39 -5.14 11.23
C GLU A 31 7.32 -3.81 10.46
N ALA A 32 8.09 -3.68 9.38
CA ALA A 32 8.07 -2.49 8.54
C ALA A 32 6.70 -2.24 7.91
N LEU A 33 6.01 -3.27 7.39
CA LEU A 33 4.67 -3.12 6.82
C LEU A 33 3.63 -2.75 7.87
N SER A 34 3.70 -3.33 9.07
CA SER A 34 2.79 -3.01 10.17
C SER A 34 2.85 -1.54 10.57
N VAL A 35 4.02 -0.91 10.51
CA VAL A 35 4.19 0.53 10.81
C VAL A 35 3.93 1.41 9.58
N THR A 36 4.39 0.98 8.41
CA THR A 36 4.28 1.78 7.18
C THR A 36 2.84 1.91 6.72
N THR A 37 2.04 0.85 6.81
CA THR A 37 0.63 0.85 6.36
C THR A 37 -0.22 1.91 7.06
N PRO A 38 -0.31 1.98 8.40
CA PRO A 38 -1.09 3.02 9.07
C PRO A 38 -0.54 4.43 8.81
N LEU A 39 0.78 4.62 8.74
CA LEU A 39 1.36 5.92 8.39
C LEU A 39 1.00 6.36 6.97
N PHE A 40 1.03 5.43 6.02
CA PHE A 40 0.61 5.63 4.64
C PHE A 40 -0.87 6.04 4.56
N LEU A 41 -1.75 5.35 5.29
CA LEU A 41 -3.18 5.68 5.36
C LEU A 41 -3.39 7.08 5.96
N LEU A 42 -2.68 7.42 7.03
CA LEU A 42 -2.79 8.74 7.66
C LEU A 42 -2.28 9.86 6.75
N LEU A 43 -1.20 9.61 5.99
CA LEU A 43 -0.65 10.56 5.03
C LEU A 43 -1.67 10.90 3.94
N PHE A 44 -2.27 9.89 3.31
CA PHE A 44 -3.28 10.09 2.27
C PHE A 44 -4.57 10.71 2.83
N ALA A 45 -5.01 10.28 4.01
CA ALA A 45 -6.15 10.89 4.69
C ALA A 45 -5.94 12.39 4.96
N ALA A 46 -4.74 12.77 5.41
CA ALA A 46 -4.37 14.17 5.60
C ALA A 46 -4.32 14.94 4.28
N ALA A 47 -3.77 14.34 3.22
CA ALA A 47 -3.73 14.94 1.89
C ALA A 47 -5.13 15.22 1.34
N TYR A 48 -6.05 14.26 1.44
CA TYR A 48 -7.45 14.46 1.05
C TYR A 48 -8.16 15.48 1.91
N TYR A 49 -7.90 15.52 3.21
CA TYR A 49 -8.48 16.54 4.09
C TYR A 49 -8.03 17.94 3.71
N ILE A 50 -6.73 18.14 3.43
CA ILE A 50 -6.22 19.43 2.95
C ILE A 50 -6.86 19.79 1.62
N LEU A 51 -6.95 18.84 0.68
CA LEU A 51 -7.57 19.08 -0.63
C LEU A 51 -9.07 19.44 -0.52
N ALA A 52 -9.80 18.78 0.39
CA ALA A 52 -11.21 19.06 0.64
C ALA A 52 -11.44 20.43 1.30
N GLN A 53 -10.47 20.93 2.09
CA GLN A 53 -10.53 22.26 2.69
C GLN A 53 -10.18 23.38 1.70
N ASP A 54 -9.34 23.09 0.70
CA ASP A 54 -8.93 24.05 -0.32
C ASP A 54 -10.08 24.39 -1.28
N ASP A 55 -10.76 23.35 -1.78
CA ASP A 55 -11.99 23.52 -2.56
C ASP A 55 -12.96 22.35 -2.27
N PRO A 56 -14.14 22.62 -1.69
CA PRO A 56 -15.17 21.60 -1.46
C PRO A 56 -15.63 20.87 -2.73
N ALA A 57 -15.43 21.46 -3.92
CA ALA A 57 -15.76 20.83 -5.21
C ALA A 57 -14.79 19.70 -5.61
N ASN A 58 -13.71 19.46 -4.85
CA ASN A 58 -12.78 18.35 -5.06
C ASN A 58 -13.40 16.98 -4.75
N PHE A 59 -14.47 16.93 -3.94
CA PHE A 59 -15.17 15.71 -3.56
C PHE A 59 -16.69 15.84 -3.70
N SER A 60 -17.39 14.70 -3.82
CA SER A 60 -18.85 14.63 -3.93
C SER A 60 -19.60 15.24 -2.75
N SER A 61 -18.97 15.26 -1.57
CA SER A 61 -19.53 15.79 -0.32
C SER A 61 -18.86 17.12 0.05
N HIS A 62 -19.68 18.15 0.30
CA HIS A 62 -19.21 19.53 0.48
C HIS A 62 -18.56 19.79 1.86
N THR A 63 -18.57 18.82 2.79
CA THR A 63 -17.97 18.98 4.11
C THR A 63 -17.43 17.65 4.59
N LEU A 64 -16.19 17.34 4.23
CA LEU A 64 -15.49 16.15 4.71
C LEU A 64 -14.81 16.44 6.05
N THR A 65 -15.12 15.61 7.05
CA THR A 65 -14.38 15.58 8.31
C THR A 65 -13.08 14.79 8.15
N ARG A 66 -12.17 14.89 9.14
CA ARG A 66 -10.94 14.10 9.18
C ARG A 66 -11.22 12.59 9.17
N THR A 67 -12.32 12.20 9.80
CA THR A 67 -12.76 10.79 9.83
C THR A 67 -13.28 10.35 8.48
N ASP A 68 -13.99 11.22 7.75
CA ASP A 68 -14.52 10.89 6.42
C ASP A 68 -13.38 10.68 5.40
N THR A 69 -12.34 11.52 5.46
CA THR A 69 -11.16 11.36 4.61
C THR A 69 -10.33 10.13 4.96
N LEU A 70 -10.25 9.78 6.26
CA LEU A 70 -9.64 8.52 6.69
C LEU A 70 -10.45 7.32 6.21
N TYR A 71 -11.77 7.38 6.32
CA TYR A 71 -12.68 6.35 5.83
C TYR A 71 -12.55 6.15 4.32
N PHE A 72 -12.54 7.24 3.53
CA PHE A 72 -12.30 7.18 2.09
C PHE A 72 -10.93 6.58 1.74
N THR A 73 -9.88 6.94 2.50
CA THR A 73 -8.53 6.40 2.29
C THR A 73 -8.48 4.90 2.57
N VAL A 74 -9.07 4.46 3.69
CA VAL A 74 -9.13 3.05 4.09
C VAL A 74 -10.00 2.25 3.12
N SER A 75 -11.14 2.77 2.70
CA SER A 75 -12.03 2.09 1.75
C SER A 75 -11.39 1.95 0.37
N THR A 76 -10.58 2.92 -0.05
CA THR A 76 -9.76 2.84 -1.27
C THR A 76 -8.64 1.80 -1.13
N PHE A 77 -7.85 1.86 -0.04
CA PHE A 77 -6.75 0.91 0.22
C PHE A 77 -7.23 -0.53 0.31
N THR A 78 -8.36 -0.75 0.98
CA THR A 78 -8.99 -2.07 1.12
C THR A 78 -9.76 -2.47 -0.12
N THR A 79 -9.87 -1.61 -1.13
CA THR A 79 -10.63 -1.81 -2.37
C THR A 79 -12.12 -2.08 -2.15
N VAL A 80 -12.67 -1.64 -1.00
CA VAL A 80 -14.11 -1.75 -0.68
C VAL A 80 -14.92 -0.72 -1.47
N GLY A 81 -14.46 0.53 -1.50
CA GLY A 81 -15.02 1.59 -2.36
C GLY A 81 -16.54 1.73 -2.31
N PHE A 82 -17.12 1.97 -1.13
CA PHE A 82 -18.58 2.10 -0.93
C PHE A 82 -19.28 3.12 -1.84
N GLY A 83 -18.53 4.12 -2.35
CA GLY A 83 -19.01 5.07 -3.35
C GLY A 83 -19.83 6.25 -2.80
N ASP A 84 -19.94 6.36 -1.49
CA ASP A 84 -20.53 7.48 -0.77
C ASP A 84 -19.66 8.75 -0.82
N ILE A 85 -18.34 8.58 -0.83
CA ILE A 85 -17.36 9.65 -1.05
C ILE A 85 -16.60 9.35 -2.34
N THR A 86 -16.61 10.30 -3.28
CA THR A 86 -15.86 10.19 -4.53
C THR A 86 -15.08 11.47 -4.81
N ALA A 87 -13.90 11.31 -5.41
CA ALA A 87 -13.15 12.42 -5.99
C ALA A 87 -13.90 12.93 -7.23
N THR A 88 -13.97 14.26 -7.39
CA THR A 88 -14.72 14.89 -8.48
C THR A 88 -13.84 15.82 -9.32
N SER A 89 -12.75 16.35 -8.77
CA SER A 89 -11.81 17.19 -9.51
C SER A 89 -10.68 16.38 -10.15
N GLU A 90 -10.04 16.97 -11.16
CA GLU A 90 -8.85 16.38 -11.81
C GLU A 90 -7.69 16.19 -10.82
N ALA A 91 -7.50 17.13 -9.88
CA ALA A 91 -6.50 17.02 -8.84
C ALA A 91 -6.79 15.86 -7.89
N ALA A 92 -8.04 15.71 -7.43
CA ALA A 92 -8.45 14.62 -6.56
C ALA A 92 -8.31 13.26 -7.27
N HIS A 93 -8.73 13.15 -8.53
CA HIS A 93 -8.54 11.94 -9.34
C HIS A 93 -7.07 11.53 -9.46
N LEU A 94 -6.17 12.48 -9.67
CA LEU A 94 -4.73 12.20 -9.78
C LEU A 94 -4.17 11.65 -8.48
N ILE A 95 -4.51 12.26 -7.33
CA ILE A 95 -4.03 11.79 -6.02
C ILE A 95 -4.59 10.40 -5.69
N VAL A 96 -5.89 10.16 -5.94
CA VAL A 96 -6.51 8.84 -5.75
C VAL A 96 -5.86 7.78 -6.62
N THR A 97 -5.58 8.10 -7.89
CA THR A 97 -4.89 7.17 -8.79
C THR A 97 -3.49 6.82 -8.28
N VAL A 98 -2.75 7.80 -7.75
CA VAL A 98 -1.44 7.56 -7.13
C VAL A 98 -1.59 6.67 -5.90
N GLN A 99 -2.60 6.88 -5.06
CA GLN A 99 -2.85 6.00 -3.91
C GLN A 99 -3.05 4.55 -4.38
N ILE A 100 -3.94 4.32 -5.34
CA ILE A 100 -4.25 2.97 -5.85
C ILE A 100 -2.99 2.26 -6.34
N LEU A 101 -2.10 2.96 -7.07
CA LEU A 101 -0.84 2.37 -7.53
C LEU A 101 0.11 2.01 -6.38
N LEU A 102 0.17 2.83 -5.34
CA LEU A 102 0.98 2.55 -4.15
C LEU A 102 0.38 1.43 -3.31
N ASP A 103 -0.95 1.32 -3.23
CA ASP A 103 -1.65 0.24 -2.55
C ASP A 103 -1.27 -1.11 -3.16
N LEU A 104 -1.22 -1.20 -4.50
CA LEU A 104 -0.76 -2.39 -5.20
C LEU A 104 0.68 -2.78 -4.85
N LEU A 105 1.58 -1.80 -4.65
CA LEU A 105 2.94 -2.08 -4.19
C LEU A 105 2.92 -2.65 -2.77
N VAL A 106 2.20 -2.01 -1.84
CA VAL A 106 2.12 -2.43 -0.44
C VAL A 106 1.56 -3.85 -0.34
N LEU A 107 0.50 -4.15 -1.09
CA LEU A 107 -0.08 -5.49 -1.19
C LEU A 107 0.91 -6.50 -1.79
N GLY A 108 1.61 -6.13 -2.87
CA GLY A 108 2.64 -6.98 -3.49
C GLY A 108 3.77 -7.36 -2.53
N LEU A 109 4.22 -6.40 -1.72
CA LEU A 109 5.18 -6.64 -0.63
C LEU A 109 4.60 -7.62 0.39
N GLY A 110 3.37 -7.39 0.86
CA GLY A 110 2.66 -8.28 1.78
C GLY A 110 2.59 -9.73 1.26
N PHE A 111 2.23 -9.91 -0.01
CA PHE A 111 2.19 -11.23 -0.64
C PHE A 111 3.57 -11.90 -0.69
N ARG A 112 4.64 -11.16 -1.03
CA ARG A 112 6.00 -11.70 -1.03
C ARG A 112 6.40 -12.22 0.35
N LEU A 113 6.00 -11.53 1.42
CA LEU A 113 6.27 -11.98 2.79
C LEU A 113 5.47 -13.23 3.15
N PHE A 114 4.19 -13.25 2.82
CA PHE A 114 3.32 -14.40 3.06
C PHE A 114 3.88 -15.67 2.41
N PHE A 115 4.16 -15.63 1.10
CA PHE A 115 4.71 -16.78 0.38
C PHE A 115 6.14 -17.13 0.82
N GLY A 116 6.95 -16.15 1.24
CA GLY A 116 8.28 -16.39 1.82
C GLY A 116 8.21 -17.16 3.15
N ALA A 117 7.28 -16.79 4.03
CA ALA A 117 7.05 -17.46 5.30
C ALA A 117 6.57 -18.91 5.11
N VAL A 118 5.66 -19.15 4.16
CA VAL A 118 5.15 -20.50 3.86
C VAL A 118 6.26 -21.46 3.41
N ARG A 119 7.20 -21.02 2.56
CA ARG A 119 8.33 -21.86 2.13
C ARG A 119 9.26 -22.26 3.27
N THR A 120 9.40 -21.40 4.28
CA THR A 120 10.25 -21.67 5.44
C THR A 120 9.68 -22.78 6.33
N GLY A 121 8.35 -22.96 6.33
CA GLY A 121 7.67 -24.01 7.09
C GLY A 121 7.86 -25.43 6.54
N GLN A 122 8.15 -25.61 5.25
CA GLN A 122 8.20 -26.93 4.61
C GLN A 122 9.56 -27.65 4.70
N GLY A 123 10.64 -26.96 5.10
CA GLY A 123 11.99 -27.54 5.19
C GLY A 123 12.32 -28.32 6.46
N ARG A 124 11.33 -28.67 7.29
CA ARG A 124 11.50 -29.32 8.61
C ARG A 124 10.90 -30.73 8.69
N LEU A 125 10.98 -31.52 7.63
CA LEU A 125 10.73 -32.96 7.71
C LEU A 125 12.03 -33.69 8.15
N PRO A 126 12.05 -34.40 9.29
CA PRO A 126 13.27 -35.00 9.85
C PRO A 126 13.74 -36.23 9.06
N ASP A 127 15.01 -36.23 8.68
CA ASP A 127 15.79 -37.42 8.30
C ASP A 127 16.04 -38.32 9.52
N THR A 128 14.99 -38.93 10.09
CA THR A 128 15.12 -39.90 11.20
C THR A 128 14.73 -41.32 10.80
N ALA A 129 14.72 -41.65 9.50
CA ALA A 129 14.28 -42.96 9.00
C ALA A 129 15.40 -43.84 8.42
N THR A 130 16.69 -43.56 8.68
CA THR A 130 17.80 -44.34 8.08
C THR A 130 18.76 -45.00 9.08
N ASP A 131 18.69 -44.69 10.38
CA ASP A 131 19.49 -45.42 11.38
C ASP A 131 18.68 -46.57 12.01
N ALA A 132 18.51 -47.65 11.25
CA ALA A 132 18.23 -48.97 11.82
C ALA A 132 19.54 -49.78 11.79
N PRO A 133 20.11 -50.17 12.95
CA PRO A 133 21.35 -50.95 12.99
C PRO A 133 21.13 -52.36 12.41
N SER A 134 22.16 -52.84 11.70
CA SER A 134 22.26 -54.15 11.08
C SER A 134 22.55 -55.27 12.08
#